data_AF-A0A7C4QBS0-F1
#
_entry.id   AF-A0A7C4QBS0-F1
#
_cell.length_a   1.000
_cell.length_b   1.000
_cell.length_c   1.000
_cell.angle_alpha   90.00
_cell.angle_beta   90.00
_cell.angle_gamma   90.00
#
_symmetry.space_group_name_H-M   'P 1'
#
loop_
_entity.id
_entity.type
_entity.pdbx_description
1 polymer ?
#
loop_
_entity_poly.entity_id
_entity_poly.type
_entity_poly.pdbx_seq_one_letter_code
_entity_poly.pdbx_strand_id
1 'polypeptide(L)'
;MKPFDCDICKQKIQIQDAIVRWHFEKEKKIIDNLQIVHNKLPCNAKGEGEYFNRQLPLNFIYKNMPEFIYYLNRFNLSKKMIKDFVHRIEKDRSYIRRYNVNKKIVKKMIILMEGLE
;
A
#
# COMPACT_ATOMS: atom_id res chain seq x y z
N MET A 1 16.46 5.48 5.58
CA MET A 1 15.35 4.93 6.40
C MET A 1 15.78 3.58 6.96
N LYS A 2 15.26 3.16 8.12
CA LYS A 2 15.50 1.78 8.61
C LYS A 2 14.98 0.77 7.57
N PRO A 3 15.62 -0.40 7.39
CA PRO A 3 15.13 -1.46 6.50
C PRO A 3 13.80 -2.03 7.00
N PHE A 4 12.91 -2.39 6.09
CA PHE A 4 11.60 -3.02 6.32
C PHE A 4 11.75 -4.53 6.37
N ASP A 5 10.88 -5.21 7.11
CA ASP A 5 10.82 -6.66 7.06
C ASP A 5 9.75 -7.07 6.06
N CYS A 6 10.08 -7.99 5.17
CA CYS A 6 9.09 -8.59 4.28
C CYS A 6 8.00 -9.27 5.09
N ASP A 7 6.72 -8.96 4.83
CA ASP A 7 5.62 -9.58 5.55
C ASP A 7 5.57 -11.11 5.36
N ILE A 8 6.12 -11.62 4.25
CA ILE A 8 6.16 -13.05 3.89
C ILE A 8 7.43 -13.75 4.42
N CYS A 9 8.61 -13.43 3.84
CA CYS A 9 9.84 -14.17 4.10
C CYS A 9 10.71 -13.57 5.23
N LYS A 10 10.28 -12.46 5.84
CA LYS A 10 11.01 -11.71 6.89
C LYS A 10 12.39 -11.19 6.48
N GLN A 11 12.75 -11.25 5.20
CA GLN A 11 13.98 -10.62 4.70
C GLN A 11 13.94 -9.10 4.94
N LYS A 12 15.07 -8.53 5.31
CA LYS A 12 15.26 -7.07 5.42
C LYS A 12 15.33 -6.44 4.02
N ILE A 13 14.50 -5.44 3.76
CA ILE A 13 14.30 -4.78 2.48
C ILE A 13 14.57 -3.28 2.64
N GLN A 14 15.34 -2.70 1.72
CA GLN A 14 15.46 -1.25 1.61
C GLN A 14 14.19 -0.65 0.99
N ILE A 15 13.88 0.62 1.28
CA ILE A 15 12.65 1.25 0.76
C ILE A 15 12.56 1.23 -0.77
N GLN A 16 13.70 1.32 -1.46
CA GLN A 16 13.79 1.30 -2.93
C GLN A 16 13.42 -0.06 -3.53
N ASP A 17 13.60 -1.14 -2.76
CA ASP A 17 13.34 -2.51 -3.16
C ASP A 17 12.03 -3.05 -2.56
N ALA A 18 11.29 -2.21 -1.84
CA ALA A 18 10.04 -2.57 -1.19
C ALA A 18 8.83 -2.12 -2.01
N ILE A 19 7.82 -2.98 -2.06
CA ILE A 19 6.52 -2.73 -2.68
C ILE A 19 5.43 -2.95 -1.64
N VAL A 20 4.33 -2.23 -1.78
CA VAL A 20 3.07 -2.52 -1.10
C VAL A 20 2.15 -3.19 -2.09
N ARG A 21 1.59 -4.34 -1.71
CA ARG A 21 0.56 -5.04 -2.48
C ARG A 21 -0.69 -5.27 -1.65
N TRP A 22 -1.82 -5.39 -2.31
CA TRP A 22 -3.11 -5.69 -1.69
C TRP A 22 -4.02 -6.39 -2.68
N HIS A 23 -5.08 -7.00 -2.16
CA HIS A 23 -6.17 -7.48 -2.98
C HIS A 23 -7.26 -6.40 -3.05
N PHE A 24 -7.82 -6.24 -4.23
CA PHE A 24 -8.87 -5.27 -4.53
C PHE A 24 -10.00 -5.96 -5.30
N GLU A 25 -11.21 -5.91 -4.75
CA GLU A 25 -12.41 -6.42 -5.40
C GLU A 25 -13.29 -5.23 -5.83
N LYS A 26 -13.39 -4.99 -7.14
CA LYS A 26 -14.08 -3.82 -7.70
C LYS A 26 -15.58 -3.84 -7.41
N GLU A 27 -16.24 -4.98 -7.61
CA GLU A 27 -17.69 -5.13 -7.42
C GLU A 27 -18.11 -4.83 -5.97
N LYS A 28 -17.34 -5.35 -5.01
CA LYS A 28 -17.62 -5.16 -3.59
C LYS A 28 -16.98 -3.90 -2.98
N LYS A 29 -16.12 -3.21 -3.73
CA LYS A 29 -15.28 -2.10 -3.25
C LYS A 29 -14.53 -2.48 -1.97
N ILE A 30 -13.90 -3.65 -1.98
CA ILE A 30 -13.13 -4.17 -0.84
C ILE A 30 -11.64 -4.03 -1.15
N ILE A 31 -10.89 -3.57 -0.15
CA ILE A 31 -9.44 -3.71 -0.09
C ILE A 31 -9.12 -4.53 1.15
N ASP A 32 -8.25 -5.53 1.00
CA ASP A 32 -7.76 -6.35 2.10
C ASP A 32 -6.28 -6.74 1.89
N ASN A 33 -5.70 -7.37 2.91
CA ASN A 33 -4.34 -7.92 2.88
C ASN A 33 -3.24 -6.94 2.40
N LEU A 34 -3.24 -5.71 2.91
CA LEU A 34 -2.15 -4.74 2.70
C LEU A 34 -0.82 -5.26 3.27
N GLN A 35 0.09 -5.62 2.37
CA GLN A 35 1.40 -6.21 2.70
C GLN A 35 2.56 -5.37 2.17
N ILE A 36 3.64 -5.27 2.96
CA ILE A 36 4.94 -4.73 2.55
C ILE A 36 5.86 -5.90 2.21
N VAL A 37 6.28 -6.02 0.95
CA VAL A 37 7.12 -7.12 0.47
C VAL A 37 8.26 -6.61 -0.40
N HIS A 38 9.23 -7.47 -0.73
CA HIS A 38 10.30 -7.10 -1.66
C HIS A 38 9.84 -7.22 -3.11
N ASN A 39 10.41 -6.40 -3.98
CA ASN A 39 10.13 -6.39 -5.43
C ASN A 39 10.62 -7.65 -6.16
N LYS A 40 11.48 -8.47 -5.55
CA LYS A 40 11.96 -9.74 -6.11
C LYS A 40 10.86 -10.80 -6.03
N LEU A 41 10.38 -11.25 -7.18
CA LEU A 41 9.44 -12.38 -7.29
C LEU A 41 10.23 -13.70 -7.43
N PRO A 42 9.72 -14.83 -6.88
CA PRO A 42 8.47 -14.99 -6.15
C PRO A 42 8.62 -14.65 -4.66
N CYS A 43 7.94 -13.59 -4.21
CA CYS A 43 7.61 -13.40 -2.80
C CYS A 43 6.17 -13.88 -2.58
N ASN A 44 5.94 -15.18 -2.77
CA ASN A 44 4.59 -15.70 -2.94
C ASN A 44 3.96 -16.04 -1.59
N ALA A 45 2.76 -15.52 -1.34
CA ALA A 45 1.88 -16.10 -0.33
C ALA A 45 1.24 -17.32 -1.01
N LYS A 46 1.67 -18.53 -0.64
CA LYS A 46 0.91 -19.78 -0.86
C LYS A 46 0.48 -20.16 -2.30
N GLY A 47 1.09 -19.68 -3.38
CA GLY A 47 0.91 -20.33 -4.70
C GLY A 47 -0.51 -20.29 -5.29
N GLU A 48 -1.45 -19.55 -4.68
CA GLU A 48 -2.79 -19.34 -5.20
C GLU A 48 -2.74 -18.20 -6.23
N GLY A 49 -3.36 -18.40 -7.40
CA GLY A 49 -3.37 -17.45 -8.51
C GLY A 49 -3.84 -16.05 -8.09
N GLU A 50 -3.34 -15.03 -8.81
CA GLU A 50 -3.65 -13.58 -8.82
C GLU A 50 -4.47 -12.95 -7.66
N TYR A 51 -4.32 -13.43 -6.42
CA TYR A 51 -5.06 -12.89 -5.28
C TYR A 51 -4.66 -11.42 -5.05
N PHE A 52 -3.35 -11.15 -5.03
CA PHE A 52 -2.82 -9.79 -5.01
C PHE A 52 -2.83 -9.20 -6.43
N ASN A 53 -3.86 -8.42 -6.72
CA ASN A 53 -4.07 -7.81 -8.04
C ASN A 53 -3.67 -6.33 -8.10
N ARG A 54 -3.16 -5.74 -7.01
CA ARG A 54 -2.67 -4.36 -6.96
C ARG A 54 -1.32 -4.25 -6.25
N GLN A 55 -0.46 -3.38 -6.76
CA GLN A 55 0.84 -3.09 -6.16
C GLN A 55 1.36 -1.68 -6.48
N LEU A 56 2.10 -1.08 -5.54
CA LEU A 56 2.89 0.14 -5.75
C LEU A 56 4.26 0.06 -5.08
N PRO A 57 5.27 0.73 -5.62
CA PRO A 57 6.52 0.99 -4.91
C PRO A 57 6.29 1.69 -3.57
N LEU A 58 6.95 1.21 -2.50
CA LEU A 58 6.81 1.78 -1.16
C LEU A 58 7.32 3.22 -1.09
N ASN A 59 8.35 3.56 -1.85
CA ASN A 59 8.85 4.93 -1.97
C ASN A 59 7.78 5.90 -2.52
N PHE A 60 6.96 5.45 -3.47
CA PHE A 60 5.87 6.23 -4.05
C PHE A 60 4.76 6.45 -3.02
N ILE A 61 4.36 5.40 -2.29
CA ILE A 61 3.37 5.52 -1.21
C ILE A 61 3.90 6.44 -0.10
N TYR A 62 5.15 6.29 0.31
CA TYR A 62 5.75 7.15 1.32
C TYR A 62 5.80 8.63 0.88
N LYS A 63 5.99 8.90 -0.42
CA LYS A 63 5.95 10.26 -0.96
C LYS A 63 4.53 10.83 -0.98
N ASN A 64 3.54 10.01 -1.34
CA ASN A 64 2.13 10.40 -1.55
C ASN A 64 1.21 9.77 -0.49
N MET A 65 1.68 9.70 0.76
CA MET A 65 0.97 9.01 1.85
C MET A 65 -0.43 9.59 2.10
N PRO A 66 -0.62 10.93 2.17
CA PRO A 66 -1.95 11.51 2.35
C PRO A 66 -2.94 11.13 1.24
N GLU A 67 -2.48 11.11 -0.01
CA GLU A 67 -3.28 10.71 -1.17
C GLU A 67 -3.60 9.22 -1.16
N PHE A 68 -2.64 8.37 -0.77
CA PHE A 68 -2.88 6.93 -0.63
C PHE A 68 -3.88 6.63 0.48
N ILE A 69 -3.77 7.29 1.64
CA ILE A 69 -4.75 7.17 2.73
C ILE A 69 -6.13 7.63 2.28
N TYR A 70 -6.21 8.76 1.55
CA TYR A 70 -7.48 9.23 1.00
C TYR A 70 -8.10 8.20 0.04
N TYR A 71 -7.28 7.59 -0.81
CA TYR A 71 -7.72 6.49 -1.68
C TYR A 71 -8.24 5.31 -0.85
N LEU A 72 -7.50 4.83 0.15
CA LEU A 72 -7.93 3.72 1.02
C LEU A 72 -9.23 4.01 1.77
N ASN A 73 -9.44 5.25 2.22
CA ASN A 73 -10.67 5.67 2.92
C ASN A 73 -11.93 5.65 2.04
N ARG A 74 -11.80 5.47 0.72
CA ARG A 74 -12.96 5.25 -0.18
C ARG A 74 -13.54 3.84 -0.06
N PHE A 75 -12.85 2.93 0.61
CA PHE A 75 -13.22 1.53 0.77
C PHE A 75 -13.53 1.20 2.23
N ASN A 76 -14.15 0.04 2.46
CA ASN A 76 -14.58 -0.42 3.78
C ASN A 76 -13.43 -0.96 4.65
N LEU A 77 -12.32 -0.23 4.75
CA LEU A 77 -11.18 -0.56 5.60
C LEU A 77 -11.40 -0.05 7.04
N SER A 78 -11.06 -0.87 8.03
CA SER A 78 -11.10 -0.41 9.42
C SER A 78 -10.05 0.67 9.68
N LYS A 79 -10.40 1.69 10.47
CA LYS A 79 -9.45 2.75 10.88
C LYS A 79 -8.21 2.17 11.56
N LYS A 80 -8.37 1.06 12.31
CA LYS A 80 -7.27 0.34 12.94
C LYS A 80 -6.28 -0.19 11.90
N MET A 81 -6.76 -0.87 10.87
CA MET A 81 -5.91 -1.41 9.80
C MET A 81 -5.13 -0.32 9.06
N ILE A 82 -5.78 0.82 8.77
CA ILE A 82 -5.12 1.97 8.13
C ILE A 82 -4.04 2.54 9.05
N LYS A 83 -4.36 2.73 10.34
CA LYS A 83 -3.40 3.23 11.34
C LYS A 83 -2.20 2.29 11.46
N ASP A 84 -2.43 0.99 11.64
CA ASP A 84 -1.36 0.00 11.79
C ASP A 84 -0.47 -0.05 10.54
N PHE A 85 -1.08 0.06 9.35
CA PHE A 85 -0.33 0.15 8.08
C PHE A 85 0.53 1.41 7.99
N VAL A 86 -0.02 2.58 8.30
CA VAL A 86 0.74 3.85 8.31
C VAL A 86 1.90 3.79 9.30
N HIS A 87 1.66 3.28 10.52
CA HIS A 87 2.70 3.08 11.52
C HIS A 87 3.84 2.18 11.02
N ARG A 88 3.52 1.08 10.31
CA ARG A 88 4.55 0.21 9.71
C ARG A 88 5.40 0.94 8.68
N ILE A 89 4.83 1.84 7.88
CA ILE A 89 5.59 2.62 6.88
C ILE A 89 6.43 3.71 7.55
N GLU A 90 5.83 4.43 8.49
CA GLU A 90 6.46 5.56 9.17
C GLU A 90 7.49 5.13 10.24
N LYS A 91 7.42 3.88 10.73
CA LYS A 91 8.30 3.31 11.77
C LYS A 91 8.39 4.22 12.99
N ASP A 92 7.23 4.56 13.52
CA ASP A 92 7.05 5.40 14.72
C ASP A 92 7.54 6.85 14.57
N ARG A 93 7.93 7.27 13.37
CA ARG A 93 8.17 8.68 13.08
C ARG A 93 6.85 9.29 12.67
N SER A 94 6.18 10.01 13.56
CA SER A 94 4.97 10.79 13.24
C SER A 94 5.28 11.86 12.19
N TYR A 95 5.32 11.46 10.92
CA TYR A 95 5.45 12.32 9.75
C TYR A 95 4.09 12.34 9.06
N ILE A 96 3.06 12.71 9.81
CA ILE A 96 1.84 13.23 9.21
C ILE A 96 2.25 14.52 8.50
N ARG A 97 2.78 14.40 7.28
CA ARG A 97 2.95 15.49 6.33
C ARG A 97 1.57 16.12 6.23
N ARG A 98 1.51 17.39 6.59
CA ARG A 98 0.33 18.25 6.63
C ARG A 98 -0.69 17.80 5.58
N TYR A 99 -1.91 17.52 6.03
CA TYR A 99 -3.07 16.97 5.31
C TYR A 99 -3.56 17.85 4.14
N ASN A 100 -2.68 18.28 3.25
CA ASN A 100 -3.07 18.98 2.03
C ASN A 100 -3.05 17.99 0.86
N VAL A 101 -4.07 17.13 0.85
CA VAL A 101 -4.24 16.07 -0.15
C VAL A 101 -4.36 16.68 -1.54
N ASN A 102 -3.46 16.30 -2.46
CA ASN A 102 -3.55 16.74 -3.83
C ASN A 102 -4.61 15.94 -4.61
N LYS A 103 -5.77 16.55 -4.84
CA LYS A 103 -6.89 15.94 -5.58
C LYS A 103 -6.50 15.42 -6.97
N LYS A 104 -5.52 16.05 -7.66
CA LYS A 104 -5.06 15.57 -8.98
C LYS A 104 -4.31 14.24 -8.86
N ILE A 105 -3.50 14.07 -7.83
CA ILE A 105 -2.76 12.82 -7.57
C ILE A 105 -3.75 11.72 -7.16
N VAL A 106 -4.71 12.04 -6.29
CA VAL A 106 -5.80 11.11 -5.93
C VAL A 106 -6.54 10.61 -7.18
N LYS A 107 -6.94 11.51 -8.09
CA LYS A 107 -7.61 11.13 -9.34
C LYS A 107 -6.73 10.21 -10.20
N LYS A 108 -5.43 10.50 -10.31
CA LYS A 108 -4.48 9.62 -11.00
C LYS A 108 -4.38 8.25 -10.34
N MET A 109 -4.34 8.18 -9.01
CA MET A 109 -4.28 6.92 -8.26
C MET A 109 -5.54 6.10 -8.48
N ILE A 110 -6.71 6.72 -8.45
CA ILE A 110 -7.98 6.07 -8.77
C ILE A 110 -7.94 5.48 -10.19
N ILE A 111 -7.52 6.26 -11.19
CA ILE A 111 -7.44 5.76 -12.58
C ILE A 111 -6.43 4.60 -12.69
N LEU A 112 -5.25 4.74 -12.08
CA LEU A 112 -4.20 3.72 -12.10
C LEU A 112 -4.63 2.42 -11.39
N MET A 113 -5.46 2.52 -10.36
CA MET A 113 -5.80 1.40 -9.47
C MET A 113 -7.17 0.80 -9.71
N GLU A 114 -8.15 1.59 -10.12
CA GLU A 114 -9.49 1.10 -10.41
C GLU A 114 -9.66 0.82 -11.92
N GLY A 115 -8.78 1.38 -12.77
CA GLY A 115 -8.90 1.39 -14.22
C GLY A 115 -9.96 2.40 -14.69
N LEU A 116 -9.78 2.96 -15.88
CA LEU A 116 -10.93 3.34 -16.69
C LEU A 116 -11.38 2.04 -17.34
N GLU A 117 -12.66 1.70 -17.20
CA GLU A 117 -13.26 0.60 -17.97
C GLU A 117 -12.99 0.77 -19.47
#